data_AF-A0A656K095-F1
#
_entry.id   AF-A0A656K095-F1
#
_cell.length_a   1.000
_cell.length_b   1.000
_cell.length_c   1.000
_cell.angle_alpha   90.00
_cell.angle_beta   90.00
_cell.angle_gamma   90.00
#
_symmetry.space_group_name_H-M   'P 1'
#
loop_
_entity.id
_entity.type
_entity.pdbx_description
1 polymer ?
#
loop_
_entity_poly.entity_id
_entity_poly.type
_entity_poly.pdbx_seq_one_letter_code
_entity_poly.pdbx_strand_id
1 'polypeptide(L)'
;MPLSNIRIIHQDAAVLVIDKPTLLLSVPGRADDNKDCLITRLQENGYPEARIVHRLDWETSGIILLARDADTHRELSRQFHDRETEKAYTALCWGQPSLDSGSI
;
A
#
# COMPACT_ATOMS: atom_id res chain seq x y z
N MET A 1 5.93 15.44 0.20
CA MET A 1 4.65 15.83 -0.46
C MET A 1 3.59 16.02 0.61
N PRO A 2 2.69 16.99 0.51
CA PRO A 2 1.56 17.12 1.43
C PRO A 2 0.55 15.97 1.24
N LEU A 3 -0.20 15.64 2.30
CA LEU A 3 -1.28 14.63 2.24
C LEU A 3 -2.43 15.00 1.31
N SER A 4 -2.58 16.27 0.97
CA SER A 4 -3.53 16.74 -0.05
C SER A 4 -3.35 16.02 -1.40
N ASN A 5 -2.20 15.37 -1.62
CA ASN A 5 -1.89 14.62 -2.83
C ASN A 5 -2.02 13.09 -2.65
N ILE A 6 -2.44 12.59 -1.49
CA ILE A 6 -2.71 11.17 -1.26
C ILE A 6 -4.20 10.94 -1.43
N ARG A 7 -4.58 10.25 -2.51
CA ARG A 7 -5.98 10.02 -2.85
C ARG A 7 -6.53 8.83 -2.06
N ILE A 8 -7.62 9.07 -1.33
CA ILE A 8 -8.44 8.01 -0.74
C ILE A 8 -9.40 7.51 -1.82
N ILE A 9 -9.31 6.23 -2.16
CA ILE A 9 -10.19 5.56 -3.13
C ILE A 9 -11.48 5.12 -2.44
N HIS A 10 -11.36 4.56 -1.24
CA HIS A 10 -12.48 4.04 -0.46
C HIS A 10 -12.16 4.13 1.04
N GLN A 11 -13.20 4.34 1.84
CA GLN A 11 -13.12 4.39 3.29
C GLN A 11 -14.44 3.93 3.91
N ASP A 12 -14.34 2.99 4.85
CA ASP A 12 -15.45 2.58 5.70
C ASP A 12 -14.98 2.32 7.13
N ALA A 13 -15.79 1.69 7.96
CA ALA A 13 -15.45 1.43 9.37
C ALA A 13 -14.25 0.46 9.54
N ALA A 14 -14.03 -0.45 8.60
CA ALA A 14 -13.03 -1.51 8.70
C ALA A 14 -11.75 -1.17 7.92
N VAL A 15 -11.88 -0.56 6.73
CA VAL A 15 -10.75 -0.39 5.80
C VAL A 15 -10.60 1.03 5.26
N LEU A 16 -9.36 1.32 4.86
CA LEU A 16 -8.98 2.51 4.11
C LEU A 16 -8.19 2.06 2.89
N VAL A 17 -8.64 2.47 1.69
CA VAL A 17 -8.01 2.15 0.42
C VAL A 17 -7.40 3.41 -0.16
N ILE A 18 -6.11 3.38 -0.41
CA ILE A 18 -5.33 4.54 -0.84
C ILE A 18 -4.72 4.28 -2.21
N ASP A 19 -4.71 5.29 -3.06
CA ASP A 19 -3.85 5.35 -4.23
C ASP A 19 -2.50 5.94 -3.80
N LYS A 20 -1.52 5.07 -3.51
CA LYS A 20 -0.20 5.49 -3.04
C LYS A 20 0.58 6.11 -4.21
N PRO A 21 1.10 7.34 -4.08
CA PRO A 21 1.98 7.90 -5.10
C PRO A 21 3.32 7.16 -5.13
N THR A 22 4.03 7.29 -6.26
CA THR A 22 5.44 6.90 -6.34
C THR A 22 6.31 7.77 -5.42
N LEU A 23 7.51 7.28 -5.11
CA LEU A 23 8.51 7.94 -4.25
C LEU A 23 8.02 8.22 -2.82
N LEU A 24 7.09 7.41 -2.34
CA LEU A 24 6.60 7.44 -0.96
C LEU A 24 6.71 6.05 -0.35
N LEU A 25 7.42 5.94 0.77
CA LEU A 25 7.54 4.70 1.52
C LEU A 25 6.16 4.28 2.08
N SER A 26 5.87 2.99 2.12
CA SER A 26 4.64 2.48 2.76
C SER A 26 4.72 2.54 4.30
N VAL A 27 5.91 2.28 4.85
CA VAL A 27 6.21 2.23 6.29
C VAL A 27 7.52 2.97 6.58
N PRO A 28 7.81 3.36 7.84
CA PRO A 28 9.05 4.05 8.17
C PRO A 28 10.28 3.20 7.80
N GLY A 29 11.25 3.85 7.17
CA GLY A 29 12.56 3.28 6.90
C GLY A 29 13.41 3.14 8.17
N ARG A 30 14.53 2.43 8.02
CA ARG A 30 15.48 2.19 9.13
C ARG A 30 16.21 3.47 9.52
N ALA A 31 16.72 4.20 8.53
CA ALA A 31 17.44 5.46 8.73
C ALA A 31 16.51 6.59 9.21
N ASP A 32 17.06 7.54 9.97
CA ASP A 32 16.29 8.60 10.63
C ASP A 32 15.71 9.62 9.65
N ASP A 33 16.33 9.79 8.49
CA ASP A 33 15.86 10.59 7.37
C ASP A 33 14.69 9.94 6.60
N ASN A 34 14.44 8.65 6.81
CA ASN A 34 13.43 7.86 6.08
C ASN A 34 12.17 7.56 6.91
N LYS A 35 11.82 8.43 7.87
CA LYS A 35 10.60 8.26 8.68
C LYS A 35 9.33 8.79 8.01
N ASP A 36 9.47 9.68 7.03
CA ASP A 36 8.36 10.20 6.25
C ASP A 36 7.82 9.12 5.29
N CYS A 37 6.60 8.63 5.56
CA CYS A 37 5.98 7.53 4.83
C CYS A 37 4.46 7.63 4.84
N LEU A 38 3.78 6.78 4.08
CA LEU A 38 2.32 6.78 3.98
C LEU A 38 1.65 6.61 5.35
N ILE A 39 2.06 5.60 6.12
CA ILE A 39 1.38 5.28 7.38
C ILE A 39 1.52 6.38 8.43
N THR A 40 2.71 6.97 8.59
CA THR A 40 2.91 8.06 9.56
C THR A 40 2.11 9.29 9.17
N ARG A 41 2.12 9.66 7.89
CA ARG A 41 1.29 10.77 7.38
C ARG A 41 -0.19 10.54 7.66
N LEU A 42 -0.74 9.36 7.34
CA LEU A 42 -2.16 9.06 7.60
C LEU A 42 -2.49 9.15 9.10
N GLN A 43 -1.65 8.56 9.96
CA GLN A 43 -1.85 8.55 11.41
C GLN A 43 -1.79 9.94 12.03
N GLU A 44 -0.91 10.80 11.54
CA GLU A 44 -0.80 12.20 11.98
C GLU A 44 -1.95 13.08 11.48
N ASN A 45 -2.73 12.62 10.50
CA ASN A 45 -3.70 13.45 9.79
C ASN A 45 -5.07 12.78 9.66
N GLY A 46 -5.61 12.33 10.79
CA GLY A 46 -7.02 11.94 10.93
C GLY A 46 -7.30 10.45 10.90
N TYR A 47 -6.28 9.60 10.70
CA TYR A 47 -6.40 8.14 10.75
C TYR A 47 -5.40 7.50 11.72
N PRO A 48 -5.35 7.91 13.00
CA PRO A 48 -4.41 7.37 13.99
C PRO A 48 -4.51 5.85 14.16
N GLU A 49 -5.67 5.29 13.83
CA GLU A 49 -5.97 3.85 13.89
C GLU A 49 -5.49 3.05 12.67
N ALA A 50 -5.09 3.72 11.59
CA ALA A 50 -4.69 3.07 10.34
C ALA A 50 -3.52 2.11 10.59
N ARG A 51 -3.60 0.92 9.99
CA ARG A 51 -2.62 -0.16 10.12
C ARG A 51 -2.28 -0.74 8.75
N ILE A 52 -0.99 -0.87 8.46
CA ILE A 52 -0.48 -1.48 7.24
C ILE A 52 -0.67 -3.01 7.30
N VAL A 53 -1.30 -3.59 6.27
CA VAL A 53 -1.44 -5.05 6.10
C VAL A 53 -0.54 -5.59 4.98
N HIS A 54 -0.17 -4.75 4.01
CA HIS A 54 0.77 -5.07 2.93
C HIS A 54 1.54 -3.82 2.51
N ARG A 55 2.66 -3.99 1.78
CA ARG A 55 3.54 -2.87 1.41
C ARG A 55 3.72 -2.82 -0.09
N LEU A 56 3.81 -1.60 -0.60
CA LEU A 56 4.35 -1.31 -1.91
C LEU A 56 5.76 -0.72 -1.76
N ASP A 57 6.60 -0.99 -2.76
CA ASP A 57 7.96 -0.43 -2.82
C ASP A 57 7.93 1.09 -2.98
N TRP A 58 9.07 1.73 -2.69
CA TRP A 58 9.22 3.18 -2.76
C TRP A 58 8.84 3.73 -4.14
N GLU A 59 9.32 3.09 -5.20
CA GLU A 59 9.10 3.51 -6.59
C GLU A 59 7.74 3.06 -7.15
N THR A 60 7.10 2.07 -6.52
CA THR A 60 5.80 1.55 -6.97
C THR A 60 4.67 2.48 -6.55
N SER A 61 3.84 2.90 -7.49
CA SER A 61 2.55 3.56 -7.21
C SER A 61 1.38 2.58 -7.26
N GLY A 62 0.26 2.95 -6.68
CA GLY A 62 -1.01 2.25 -6.86
C GLY A 62 -1.71 1.87 -5.56
N ILE A 63 -2.61 0.90 -5.65
CA ILE A 63 -3.57 0.59 -4.60
C ILE A 63 -2.88 -0.07 -3.40
N ILE A 64 -3.09 0.52 -2.23
CA ILE A 64 -2.72 -0.06 -0.94
C ILE A 64 -3.93 -0.08 -0.01
N LEU A 65 -4.08 -1.19 0.71
CA LEU A 65 -5.18 -1.44 1.65
C LEU A 65 -4.63 -1.29 3.06
N LEU A 66 -5.36 -0.59 3.92
CA LEU A 66 -5.07 -0.46 5.33
C LEU A 66 -6.28 -0.89 6.15
N ALA A 67 -6.01 -1.51 7.29
CA ALA A 67 -7.03 -1.79 8.31
C ALA A 67 -7.21 -0.57 9.22
N ARG A 68 -8.41 -0.39 9.77
CA ARG A 68 -8.74 0.67 10.73
C ARG A 68 -8.91 0.16 12.17
N ASP A 69 -8.83 -1.14 12.38
CA ASP A 69 -8.88 -1.74 13.72
C ASP A 69 -7.99 -3.00 13.78
N ALA A 70 -7.83 -3.56 14.99
CA ALA A 70 -6.94 -4.68 15.24
C ALA A 70 -7.48 -6.01 14.68
N ASP A 71 -8.80 -6.21 14.65
CA ASP A 71 -9.40 -7.45 14.17
C ASP A 71 -9.36 -7.49 12.65
N THR A 72 -9.74 -6.40 11.99
CA THR A 72 -9.57 -6.23 10.54
C THR A 72 -8.10 -6.36 10.13
N HIS A 73 -7.17 -5.82 10.92
CA HIS A 73 -5.73 -5.97 10.65
C HIS A 73 -5.28 -7.43 10.67
N ARG A 74 -5.71 -8.21 11.67
CA ARG A 74 -5.39 -9.64 11.78
C ARG A 74 -5.95 -10.43 10.60
N GLU A 75 -7.23 -10.23 10.28
CA GLU A 75 -7.89 -10.96 9.21
C GLU A 75 -7.30 -10.63 7.84
N LEU A 76 -7.12 -9.35 7.52
CA LEU A 76 -6.46 -8.98 6.26
C LEU A 76 -5.03 -9.50 6.20
N SER A 77 -4.26 -9.40 7.29
CA SER A 77 -2.89 -9.95 7.32
C SER A 77 -2.88 -11.45 7.04
N ARG A 78 -3.85 -12.20 7.57
CA ARG A 78 -4.06 -13.63 7.27
C ARG A 78 -4.37 -13.84 5.79
N GLN A 79 -5.32 -13.10 5.20
CA GLN A 79 -5.65 -13.20 3.77
C GLN A 79 -4.45 -12.91 2.86
N PHE A 80 -3.62 -11.92 3.19
CA PHE A 80 -2.38 -11.63 2.46
C PHE A 80 -1.35 -12.75 2.61
N HIS A 81 -1.24 -13.35 3.81
CA HIS A 81 -0.35 -14.47 4.09
C HIS A 81 -0.77 -15.74 3.34
N ASP A 82 -2.05 -16.08 3.40
CA ASP A 82 -2.66 -17.28 2.82
C ASP A 82 -2.89 -17.15 1.29
N ARG A 83 -2.51 -16.01 0.69
CA ARG A 83 -2.68 -15.69 -0.74
C ARG A 83 -4.13 -15.75 -1.21
N GLU A 84 -5.06 -15.36 -0.35
CA GLU A 84 -6.49 -15.22 -0.66
C GLU A 84 -6.78 -13.91 -1.43
N THR A 85 -5.75 -13.10 -1.71
CA THR A 85 -5.84 -11.83 -2.41
C THR A 85 -5.35 -11.94 -3.85
N GLU A 86 -6.10 -11.36 -4.78
CA GLU A 86 -5.67 -11.19 -6.18
C GLU A 86 -5.04 -9.81 -6.36
N LYS A 87 -3.87 -9.77 -7.00
CA LYS A 87 -3.11 -8.53 -7.26
C LYS A 87 -2.68 -8.49 -8.71
N ALA A 88 -2.96 -7.38 -9.38
CA ALA A 88 -2.52 -7.14 -10.75
C ALA A 88 -1.69 -5.86 -10.81
N TYR A 89 -0.62 -5.89 -11.61
CA TYR A 89 0.29 -4.77 -11.82
C TYR A 89 0.40 -4.48 -13.31
N THR A 90 0.47 -3.20 -13.65
CA THR A 90 0.82 -2.75 -15.00
C THR A 90 2.20 -2.14 -14.94
N ALA A 91 3.08 -2.55 -15.85
CA ALA A 91 4.45 -2.06 -15.94
C ALA A 91 4.83 -1.85 -17.41
N LEU A 92 5.71 -0.87 -17.65
CA LEU A 92 6.41 -0.74 -18.92
C LEU A 92 7.76 -1.45 -18.78
N CYS A 93 7.98 -2.48 -19.61
CA CYS A 93 9.18 -3.30 -19.56
C CYS A 93 10.13 -2.96 -20.70
N TRP A 94 11.43 -3.15 -20.47
CA TRP A 94 12.43 -3.10 -21.53
C TRP A 94 12.44 -4.42 -22.33
N GLY A 95 12.42 -4.32 -23.66
CA GLY A 95 12.36 -5.48 -24.56
C GLY A 95 10.94 -5.99 -24.81
N GLN A 96 10.83 -7.12 -25.51
CA GLN A 96 9.55 -7.76 -25.86
C GLN A 96 9.61 -9.24 -25.47
N PRO A 97 8.71 -9.73 -24.59
CA PRO A 97 8.57 -11.16 -24.33
C PRO A 97 8.29 -11.95 -25.62
N SER A 98 8.81 -13.16 -25.72
CA SER A 98 8.59 -14.01 -26.89
C SER A 98 7.17 -14.58 -26.99
N LEU A 99 6.41 -14.55 -25.89
CA LEU A 99 5.03 -15.01 -25.76
C LEU A 99 4.19 -13.92 -25.10
N ASP A 100 2.90 -13.85 -25.46
CA ASP A 100 1.95 -12.89 -24.89
C ASP A 100 1.54 -13.22 -23.44
N SER A 101 1.77 -14.45 -22.98
CA SER A 101 1.50 -14.87 -21.60
C SER A 101 2.40 -16.03 -21.15
N GLY A 102 2.57 -16.17 -19.83
CA GLY A 102 3.36 -17.22 -19.21
C GLY A 102 3.39 -17.12 -17.68
N SER A 103 4.18 -17.98 -17.04
CA SER A 103 4.44 -17.97 -15.59
C SER A 103 5.96 -17.93 -15.34
N ILE A 104 6.38 -17.21 -14.30
CA ILE A 104 7.78 -17.10 -13.85
C ILE A 104 7.97 -17.88 -12.56
#